data_AF-A0ABD2ZYI2-F1
#
_entry.id   AF-A0ABD2ZYI2-F1
#
_cell.length_a   1.000
_cell.length_b   1.000
_cell.length_c   1.000
_cell.angle_alpha   90.00
_cell.angle_beta   90.00
_cell.angle_gamma   90.00
#
_symmetry.space_group_name_H-M   'P 1'
#
loop_
_entity.id
_entity.type
_entity.pdbx_description
1 polymer ?
#
loop_
_entity_poly.entity_id
_entity_poly.type
_entity_poly.pdbx_seq_one_letter_code
_entity_poly.pdbx_strand_id
1 'polypeptide(L)'
;MVSLVVFRNSCMPITASDFTIQTRIFTTYPTTRTSSPSNRFKNLRVRAFVNKPSLVTRNQERVEEKETAAIVLDSLRVLEWDKVCDSVASFAGTSLGKQAAEEQLWSLNKTYEESLRLLEETNAVVEMYKYGAVMDFVGIDSSLVQSAIQCAKRDSPVTGREAMALVALLQFAEGLQFNLKTAIKKDAEWYQRFMPLSEKILELVISRSLIKFIQQLIDEDGLVKDSASSALKQSRERVQSLERKLYQLMESLIKNEMKEKSSLEVSNIDGRWCIKSGIKLQTNFEGLLLSRCW
;
A
#
# COMPACT_ATOMS: atom_id res chain seq x y z
N MET A 1 -45.62 35.24 -16.36
CA MET A 1 -44.25 35.45 -15.85
C MET A 1 -43.34 34.56 -16.69
N VAL A 2 -42.63 35.16 -17.64
CA VAL A 2 -41.98 34.52 -18.79
C VAL A 2 -40.47 34.77 -18.71
N SER A 3 -39.67 33.72 -18.95
CA SER A 3 -38.30 33.66 -19.50
C SER A 3 -37.85 32.20 -19.33
N LEU A 4 -37.56 31.32 -20.30
CA LEU A 4 -37.14 31.35 -21.71
C LEU A 4 -35.72 31.88 -21.99
N VAL A 5 -35.04 31.13 -22.89
CA VAL A 5 -33.68 31.24 -23.49
C VAL A 5 -32.62 30.48 -22.67
N VAL A 6 -32.11 29.28 -22.99
CA VAL A 6 -31.60 28.63 -24.24
C VAL A 6 -30.45 29.41 -24.89
N PHE A 7 -29.20 28.96 -24.73
CA PHE A 7 -28.37 28.62 -25.88
C PHE A 7 -27.25 27.63 -25.52
N ARG A 8 -27.08 26.73 -26.49
CA ARG A 8 -26.21 25.56 -26.60
C ARG A 8 -24.99 25.97 -27.43
N ASN A 9 -23.80 25.45 -27.12
CA ASN A 9 -22.76 25.01 -28.06
C ASN A 9 -21.44 24.76 -27.31
N SER A 10 -20.55 23.85 -27.64
CA SER A 10 -20.49 22.61 -28.44
C SER A 10 -18.98 22.28 -28.51
N CYS A 11 -18.65 20.99 -28.67
CA CYS A 11 -17.37 20.42 -29.16
C CYS A 11 -16.18 20.42 -28.16
N MET A 12 -15.42 19.34 -27.93
CA MET A 12 -15.26 18.05 -28.62
C MET A 12 -14.76 16.95 -27.65
N PRO A 13 -15.01 15.66 -27.96
CA PRO A 13 -14.46 14.52 -27.23
C PRO A 13 -13.01 14.25 -27.66
N ILE A 14 -12.11 14.02 -26.70
CA ILE A 14 -10.79 13.47 -27.01
C ILE A 14 -10.95 11.96 -27.14
N THR A 15 -10.71 11.50 -28.36
CA THR A 15 -10.63 10.12 -28.81
C THR A 15 -9.67 9.31 -27.93
N ALA A 16 -10.20 8.27 -27.27
CA ALA A 16 -9.40 7.19 -26.76
C ALA A 16 -8.94 6.34 -27.95
N SER A 17 -7.66 6.45 -28.30
CA SER A 17 -7.01 5.54 -29.22
C SER A 17 -6.91 4.16 -28.59
N ASP A 18 -7.45 3.17 -29.30
CA ASP A 18 -7.37 1.74 -29.02
C ASP A 18 -5.97 1.31 -28.57
N PHE A 19 -5.87 0.75 -27.36
CA PHE A 19 -4.74 -0.09 -26.98
C PHE A 19 -5.23 -1.52 -26.78
N THR A 20 -5.38 -2.20 -27.91
CA THR A 20 -5.61 -3.64 -27.99
C THR A 20 -4.41 -4.37 -27.39
N ILE A 21 -4.56 -4.92 -26.18
CA ILE A 21 -3.60 -5.89 -25.63
C ILE A 21 -3.77 -7.18 -26.45
N GLN A 22 -2.92 -7.37 -27.45
CA GLN A 22 -2.72 -8.67 -28.07
C GLN A 22 -2.11 -9.61 -27.02
N THR A 23 -2.94 -10.49 -26.47
CA THR A 23 -2.48 -11.72 -25.80
C THR A 23 -1.80 -12.62 -26.83
N ARG A 24 -0.48 -12.48 -26.98
CA ARG A 24 0.33 -13.49 -27.65
C ARG A 24 0.61 -14.62 -26.67
N ILE A 25 -0.13 -15.71 -26.86
CA ILE A 25 0.22 -17.03 -26.36
C ILE A 25 1.48 -17.46 -27.10
N PHE A 26 2.60 -17.60 -26.39
CA PHE A 26 3.77 -18.35 -26.85
C PHE A 26 3.89 -19.62 -26.02
N THR A 27 3.24 -20.67 -26.51
CA THR A 27 3.61 -22.07 -26.25
C THR A 27 4.66 -22.49 -27.26
N THR A 28 5.71 -23.15 -26.76
CA THR A 28 6.77 -24.00 -27.40
C THR A 28 8.08 -23.64 -26.69
N TYR A 29 8.91 -24.55 -26.18
CA TYR A 29 9.53 -25.77 -26.74
C TYR A 29 10.00 -26.69 -25.57
N PRO A 30 10.86 -27.70 -25.77
CA PRO A 30 10.64 -28.96 -26.48
C PRO A 30 10.81 -30.20 -25.57
N THR A 31 10.16 -31.29 -25.97
CA THR A 31 10.32 -32.63 -25.41
C THR A 31 11.66 -33.25 -25.82
N THR A 32 12.49 -33.65 -24.86
CA THR A 32 13.60 -34.58 -25.08
C THR A 32 13.36 -35.90 -24.34
N ARG A 33 13.31 -36.97 -25.14
CA ARG A 33 13.32 -38.38 -24.73
C ARG A 33 14.73 -38.78 -24.31
N THR A 34 14.86 -39.50 -23.20
CA THR A 34 15.86 -40.55 -22.94
C THR A 34 15.37 -41.39 -21.76
N SER A 35 14.85 -42.59 -22.03
CA SER A 35 15.51 -43.90 -21.85
C SER A 35 15.61 -44.36 -20.39
N SER A 36 14.83 -45.39 -20.09
CA SER A 36 14.78 -46.19 -18.86
C SER A 36 16.14 -46.76 -18.43
N PRO A 37 16.24 -47.22 -17.17
CA PRO A 37 16.35 -48.66 -17.02
C PRO A 37 15.37 -49.26 -16.00
N SER A 38 15.03 -50.51 -16.31
CA SER A 38 14.27 -51.49 -15.54
C SER A 38 15.04 -51.99 -14.32
N ASN A 39 14.37 -52.13 -13.17
CA ASN A 39 14.27 -53.40 -12.40
C ASN A 39 13.37 -53.16 -11.17
N ARG A 40 12.19 -53.76 -11.10
CA ARG A 40 11.91 -55.10 -10.54
C ARG A 40 11.86 -55.11 -9.00
N PHE A 41 10.71 -54.72 -8.44
CA PHE A 41 10.28 -55.17 -7.12
C PHE A 41 8.92 -55.85 -7.20
N LYS A 42 8.78 -56.87 -6.36
CA LYS A 42 7.93 -58.04 -6.49
C LYS A 42 6.53 -57.77 -5.94
N ASN A 43 5.54 -58.29 -6.66
CA ASN A 43 4.20 -58.69 -6.25
C ASN A 43 3.90 -58.64 -4.74
N LEU A 44 3.03 -57.71 -4.32
CA LEU A 44 2.13 -57.95 -3.19
C LEU A 44 0.69 -58.06 -3.72
N ARG A 45 0.13 -59.27 -3.60
CA ARG A 45 -1.31 -59.53 -3.72
C ARG A 45 -2.01 -58.78 -2.59
N VAL A 46 -2.69 -57.68 -2.90
CA VAL A 46 -3.71 -57.14 -2.00
C VAL A 46 -5.00 -57.92 -2.27
N ARG A 47 -5.38 -58.77 -1.31
CA ARG A 47 -6.73 -59.35 -1.28
C ARG A 47 -7.71 -58.20 -1.10
N ALA A 48 -8.54 -57.98 -2.11
CA ALA A 48 -9.72 -57.13 -2.00
C ALA A 48 -10.68 -57.76 -0.98
N PHE A 49 -10.72 -57.20 0.23
CA PHE A 49 -11.86 -57.37 1.12
C PHE A 49 -12.86 -56.26 0.80
N VAL A 50 -13.91 -56.65 0.10
CA VAL A 50 -15.11 -55.83 -0.05
C VAL A 50 -15.79 -55.74 1.32
N ASN A 51 -15.45 -54.71 2.09
CA ASN A 51 -16.26 -54.31 3.23
C ASN A 51 -17.42 -53.46 2.73
N LYS A 52 -18.64 -54.00 2.85
CA LYS A 52 -19.89 -53.22 2.75
C LYS A 52 -19.84 -52.08 3.77
N PRO A 53 -20.16 -50.83 3.42
CA PRO A 53 -20.32 -49.78 4.41
C PRO A 53 -21.64 -50.01 5.16
N SER A 54 -21.54 -50.45 6.42
CA SER A 54 -22.63 -50.39 7.38
C SER A 54 -22.81 -48.93 7.83
N LEU A 55 -24.05 -48.43 7.78
CA LEU A 55 -24.47 -47.08 8.20
C LEU A 55 -24.14 -46.73 9.68
N VAL A 56 -23.61 -47.67 10.46
CA VAL A 56 -23.18 -47.50 11.86
C VAL A 56 -21.80 -46.84 11.97
N THR A 57 -20.89 -47.07 11.01
CA THR A 57 -19.50 -46.54 11.05
C THR A 57 -19.46 -45.00 10.94
N ARG A 58 -20.38 -44.42 10.16
CA ARG A 58 -20.45 -42.97 9.90
C ARG A 58 -20.91 -42.14 11.11
N ASN A 59 -21.55 -42.77 12.09
CA ASN A 59 -21.96 -42.11 13.33
C ASN A 59 -20.86 -42.21 14.40
N GLN A 60 -20.06 -43.28 14.38
CA GLN A 60 -18.95 -43.48 15.30
C GLN A 60 -17.76 -42.56 14.96
N GLU A 61 -17.37 -42.50 13.67
CA GLU A 61 -16.32 -41.58 13.18
C GLU A 61 -16.69 -40.11 13.45
N ARG A 62 -17.97 -39.74 13.30
CA ARG A 62 -18.44 -38.36 13.58
C ARG A 62 -18.48 -37.99 15.06
N VAL A 63 -18.54 -38.97 15.96
CA VAL A 63 -18.49 -38.71 17.41
C VAL A 63 -17.03 -38.54 17.84
N GLU A 64 -16.12 -39.38 17.34
CA GLU A 64 -14.67 -39.27 17.60
C GLU A 64 -14.05 -38.00 17.01
N GLU A 65 -14.45 -37.58 15.81
CA GLU A 65 -14.02 -36.30 15.20
C GLU A 65 -14.47 -35.08 16.01
N LYS A 66 -15.67 -35.14 16.62
CA LYS A 66 -16.17 -34.05 17.48
C LYS A 66 -15.43 -33.98 18.81
N GLU A 67 -15.13 -35.13 19.41
CA GLU A 67 -14.42 -35.20 20.68
C GLU A 67 -12.96 -34.77 20.53
N THR A 68 -12.30 -35.17 19.45
CA THR A 68 -10.93 -34.71 19.12
C THR A 68 -10.89 -33.21 18.83
N ALA A 69 -11.85 -32.66 18.07
CA ALA A 69 -11.95 -31.22 17.85
C ALA A 69 -12.17 -30.44 19.16
N ALA A 70 -12.98 -30.97 20.09
CA ALA A 70 -13.20 -30.35 21.40
C ALA A 70 -11.92 -30.34 22.25
N ILE A 71 -11.14 -31.43 22.25
CA ILE A 71 -9.85 -31.51 22.95
C ILE A 71 -8.85 -30.51 22.36
N VAL A 72 -8.79 -30.38 21.04
CA VAL A 72 -7.91 -29.41 20.37
C VAL A 72 -8.29 -27.99 20.79
N LEU A 73 -9.57 -27.62 20.73
CA LEU A 73 -10.02 -26.29 21.14
C LEU A 73 -9.74 -25.99 22.61
N ASP A 74 -9.92 -26.96 23.50
CA ASP A 74 -9.60 -26.78 24.92
C ASP A 74 -8.08 -26.60 25.14
N SER A 75 -7.27 -27.36 24.40
CA SER A 75 -5.82 -27.23 24.43
C SER A 75 -5.36 -25.85 23.95
N LEU A 76 -5.92 -25.35 22.83
CA LEU A 76 -5.61 -24.01 22.32
C LEU A 76 -6.00 -22.91 23.31
N ARG A 77 -7.12 -23.10 24.02
CA ARG A 77 -7.56 -22.18 25.07
C ARG A 77 -6.61 -22.17 26.26
N VAL A 78 -6.17 -23.33 26.74
CA VAL A 78 -5.21 -23.45 27.86
C VAL A 78 -3.85 -22.86 27.48
N LEU A 79 -3.44 -23.01 26.22
CA LEU A 79 -2.20 -22.43 25.70
C LEU A 79 -2.30 -20.94 25.39
N GLU A 80 -3.50 -20.35 25.49
CA GLU A 80 -3.78 -18.97 25.04
C GLU A 80 -3.25 -18.72 23.62
N TRP A 81 -3.52 -19.69 22.72
CA TRP A 81 -2.94 -19.71 21.37
C TRP A 81 -3.24 -18.44 20.57
N ASP A 82 -4.43 -17.86 20.80
CA ASP A 82 -4.83 -16.56 20.27
C ASP A 82 -3.81 -15.45 20.59
N LYS A 83 -3.43 -15.32 21.87
CA LYS A 83 -2.46 -14.31 22.31
C LYS A 83 -1.06 -14.58 21.77
N VAL A 84 -0.67 -15.85 21.66
CA VAL A 84 0.62 -16.24 21.07
C VAL A 84 0.64 -15.85 19.60
N CYS A 85 -0.42 -16.14 18.83
CA CYS A 85 -0.54 -15.74 17.44
C CYS A 85 -0.47 -14.22 17.28
N ASP A 86 -1.24 -13.47 18.08
CA ASP A 86 -1.25 -12.01 18.05
C ASP A 86 0.14 -11.43 18.36
N SER A 87 0.84 -12.00 19.35
CA SER A 87 2.19 -11.57 19.73
C SER A 87 3.20 -11.84 18.62
N VAL A 88 3.16 -13.00 17.98
CA VAL A 88 4.08 -13.33 16.86
C VAL A 88 3.77 -12.46 15.64
N ALA A 89 2.49 -12.30 15.32
CA ALA A 89 2.07 -11.50 14.18
C ALA A 89 2.36 -10.01 14.35
N SER A 90 2.45 -9.51 15.60
CA SER A 90 2.83 -8.13 15.89
C SER A 90 4.24 -7.75 15.39
N PHE A 91 5.11 -8.73 15.13
CA PHE A 91 6.44 -8.50 14.52
C PHE A 91 6.39 -8.25 13.01
N ALA A 92 5.24 -8.46 12.34
CA ALA A 92 5.13 -8.19 10.92
C ALA A 92 5.22 -6.67 10.64
N GLY A 93 6.03 -6.29 9.65
CA GLY A 93 6.24 -4.89 9.29
C GLY A 93 5.05 -4.20 8.60
N THR A 94 4.00 -4.94 8.23
CA THR A 94 2.79 -4.40 7.57
C THR A 94 1.52 -5.00 8.15
N SER A 95 0.40 -4.27 8.04
CA SER A 95 -0.91 -4.73 8.51
C SER A 95 -1.40 -5.98 7.77
N LEU A 96 -1.19 -6.07 6.46
CA LEU A 96 -1.51 -7.26 5.67
C LEU A 96 -0.60 -8.44 6.04
N GLY A 97 0.68 -8.19 6.31
CA GLY A 97 1.60 -9.21 6.80
C GLY A 97 1.19 -9.75 8.17
N LYS A 98 0.73 -8.88 9.07
CA LYS A 98 0.18 -9.26 10.37
C LYS A 98 -1.03 -10.18 10.21
N GLN A 99 -2.03 -9.77 9.44
CA GLN A 99 -3.22 -10.58 9.18
C GLN A 99 -2.87 -11.94 8.55
N ALA A 100 -1.99 -11.94 7.55
CA ALA A 100 -1.55 -13.17 6.90
C ALA A 100 -0.80 -14.11 7.86
N ALA A 101 0.01 -13.56 8.77
CA ALA A 101 0.69 -14.35 9.80
C ALA A 101 -0.31 -14.96 10.79
N GLU A 102 -1.29 -14.19 11.26
CA GLU A 102 -2.37 -14.71 12.13
C GLU A 102 -3.13 -15.85 11.45
N GLU A 103 -3.59 -15.65 10.21
CA GLU A 103 -4.29 -16.68 9.42
C GLU A 103 -3.43 -17.94 9.23
N GLN A 104 -2.14 -17.78 8.97
CA GLN A 104 -1.19 -18.88 8.82
C GLN A 104 -0.93 -19.64 10.13
N LEU A 105 -0.92 -18.96 11.27
CA LEU A 105 -0.71 -19.57 12.59
C LEU A 105 -1.96 -20.29 13.12
N TRP A 106 -3.15 -19.79 12.75
CA TRP A 106 -4.43 -20.44 13.04
C TRP A 106 -4.74 -21.65 12.16
N SER A 107 -4.03 -21.82 11.05
CA SER A 107 -4.13 -23.01 10.22
C SER A 107 -3.40 -24.20 10.86
N LEU A 108 -4.13 -25.02 11.61
CA LEU A 108 -3.59 -26.19 12.35
C LEU A 108 -3.45 -27.46 11.49
N ASN A 109 -4.11 -27.50 10.33
CA ASN A 109 -4.14 -28.68 9.46
C ASN A 109 -3.08 -28.59 8.35
N LYS A 110 -1.85 -28.16 8.67
CA LYS A 110 -0.78 -28.10 7.67
C LYS A 110 -0.21 -29.48 7.41
N THR A 111 0.02 -29.76 6.13
CA THR A 111 0.73 -30.96 5.72
C THR A 111 2.23 -30.84 6.03
N TYR A 112 2.91 -31.99 6.06
CA TYR A 112 4.36 -32.03 6.23
C TYR A 112 5.08 -31.26 5.10
N GLU A 113 4.60 -31.40 3.87
CA GLU A 113 5.17 -30.76 2.68
C GLU A 113 5.03 -29.23 2.72
N GLU A 114 3.87 -28.72 3.13
CA GLU A 114 3.67 -27.28 3.35
C GLU A 114 4.57 -26.74 4.44
N SER A 115 4.75 -27.50 5.53
CA SER A 115 5.63 -27.11 6.64
C SER A 115 7.09 -27.04 6.21
N LEU A 116 7.55 -27.99 5.40
CA LEU A 116 8.91 -27.99 4.84
C LEU A 116 9.12 -26.79 3.91
N ARG A 117 8.14 -26.47 3.06
CA ARG A 117 8.19 -25.29 2.20
C ARG A 117 8.27 -23.98 3.00
N LEU A 118 7.47 -23.84 4.06
CA LEU A 118 7.52 -22.65 4.94
C LEU A 118 8.87 -22.53 5.66
N LEU A 119 9.48 -23.67 6.04
CA LEU A 119 10.81 -23.70 6.63
C LEU A 119 11.88 -23.25 5.61
N GLU A 120 11.80 -23.71 4.36
CA GLU A 120 12.68 -23.25 3.28
C GLU A 120 12.56 -21.74 3.04
N GLU A 121 11.33 -21.21 2.97
CA GLU A 121 11.07 -19.76 2.86
C GLU A 121 11.69 -19.00 4.03
N THR A 122 11.54 -19.50 5.26
CA THR A 122 12.11 -18.88 6.47
C THR A 122 13.64 -18.89 6.44
N ASN A 123 14.26 -20.01 6.06
CA ASN A 123 15.71 -20.13 5.94
C ASN A 123 16.26 -19.17 4.89
N ALA A 124 15.57 -19.01 3.76
CA ALA A 124 15.96 -18.05 2.72
C ALA A 124 15.97 -16.61 3.25
N VAL A 125 14.95 -16.18 4.01
CA VAL A 125 14.93 -14.84 4.64
C VAL A 125 16.12 -14.67 5.58
N VAL A 126 16.41 -15.68 6.42
CA VAL A 126 17.52 -15.62 7.38
C VAL A 126 18.85 -15.45 6.66
N GLU A 127 19.09 -16.18 5.58
CA GLU A 127 20.31 -16.02 4.77
C GLU A 127 20.37 -14.64 4.09
N MET A 128 19.26 -14.14 3.55
CA MET A 128 19.20 -12.79 2.99
C MET A 128 19.48 -11.72 4.06
N TYR A 129 18.99 -11.90 5.29
CA TYR A 129 19.20 -10.98 6.39
C TYR A 129 20.67 -10.97 6.83
N LYS A 130 21.30 -12.14 6.99
CA LYS A 130 22.74 -12.26 7.29
C LYS A 130 23.62 -11.58 6.25
N TYR A 131 23.23 -11.67 4.98
CA TYR A 131 23.93 -11.00 3.88
C TYR A 131 23.72 -9.48 3.87
N GLY A 132 22.60 -9.00 4.42
CA GLY A 132 22.16 -7.61 4.31
C GLY A 132 21.41 -7.30 3.01
N ALA A 133 20.76 -8.29 2.39
CA ALA A 133 19.93 -8.11 1.20
C ALA A 133 18.47 -7.77 1.52
N VAL A 134 18.00 -8.04 2.75
CA VAL A 134 16.64 -7.73 3.20
C VAL A 134 16.50 -6.25 3.52
N MET A 135 15.32 -5.71 3.24
CA MET A 135 14.90 -4.38 3.71
C MET A 135 13.67 -4.53 4.61
N ASP A 136 13.58 -3.67 5.61
CA ASP A 136 12.42 -3.64 6.50
C ASP A 136 11.21 -3.09 5.76
N PHE A 137 10.05 -3.74 5.91
CA PHE A 137 8.80 -3.27 5.30
C PHE A 137 8.20 -2.02 6.02
N VAL A 138 8.94 -1.44 6.96
CA VAL A 138 8.55 -0.26 7.72
C VAL A 138 8.39 0.92 6.77
N GLY A 139 7.27 1.63 6.87
CA GLY A 139 6.93 2.76 6.01
C GLY A 139 6.03 2.40 4.82
N ILE A 140 5.74 1.12 4.60
CA ILE A 140 4.73 0.71 3.62
C ILE A 140 3.34 0.78 4.25
N ASP A 141 2.58 1.83 3.91
CA ASP A 141 1.17 1.91 4.29
C ASP A 141 0.33 1.00 3.39
N SER A 142 0.17 -0.25 3.83
CA SER A 142 -0.62 -1.26 3.11
C SER A 142 -2.10 -0.89 2.99
N SER A 143 -2.63 -0.07 3.90
CA SER A 143 -4.03 0.35 3.87
C SER A 143 -4.29 1.40 2.78
N LEU A 144 -3.41 2.40 2.68
CA LEU A 144 -3.46 3.41 1.61
C LEU A 144 -3.19 2.79 0.25
N VAL A 145 -2.23 1.86 0.15
CA VAL A 145 -1.97 1.13 -1.10
C VAL A 145 -3.20 0.33 -1.54
N GLN A 146 -3.82 -0.41 -0.61
CA GLN A 146 -5.02 -1.19 -0.92
C GLN A 146 -6.16 -0.27 -1.38
N SER A 147 -6.37 0.87 -0.71
CA SER A 147 -7.34 1.89 -1.10
C SER A 147 -7.05 2.44 -2.51
N ALA A 148 -5.80 2.79 -2.79
CA ALA A 148 -5.36 3.27 -4.10
C ALA A 148 -5.68 2.28 -5.23
N ILE A 149 -5.39 0.99 -5.01
CA ILE A 149 -5.68 -0.09 -5.96
C ILE A 149 -7.19 -0.24 -6.16
N GLN A 150 -7.98 -0.15 -5.09
CA GLN A 150 -9.44 -0.22 -5.19
C GLN A 150 -10.03 0.97 -5.94
N CYS A 151 -9.53 2.19 -5.70
CA CYS A 151 -9.92 3.37 -6.46
C CYS A 151 -9.60 3.21 -7.94
N ALA A 152 -8.38 2.79 -8.27
CA ALA A 152 -7.97 2.54 -9.65
C ALA A 152 -8.83 1.47 -10.35
N LYS A 153 -9.18 0.39 -9.64
CA LYS A 153 -10.07 -0.67 -10.18
C LYS A 153 -11.51 -0.21 -10.42
N ARG A 154 -11.95 0.84 -9.72
CA ARG A 154 -13.30 1.40 -9.82
C ARG A 154 -13.36 2.68 -10.67
N ASP A 155 -12.27 3.01 -11.35
CA ASP A 155 -12.10 4.28 -12.09
C ASP A 155 -12.39 5.52 -11.22
N SER A 156 -12.17 5.41 -9.91
CA SER A 156 -12.31 6.48 -8.94
C SER A 156 -10.99 7.25 -8.82
N PRO A 157 -11.03 8.58 -8.59
CA PRO A 157 -9.80 9.34 -8.37
C PRO A 157 -9.01 8.79 -7.18
N VAL A 158 -7.70 8.69 -7.36
CA VAL A 158 -6.74 8.33 -6.31
C VAL A 158 -6.24 9.62 -5.66
N THR A 159 -6.27 9.67 -4.33
CA THR A 159 -5.77 10.84 -3.59
C THR A 159 -4.24 10.91 -3.65
N GLY A 160 -3.67 12.10 -3.42
CA GLY A 160 -2.22 12.28 -3.48
C GLY A 160 -1.45 11.41 -2.47
N ARG A 161 -1.99 11.25 -1.25
CA ARG A 161 -1.41 10.36 -0.22
C ARG A 161 -1.43 8.89 -0.64
N GLU A 162 -2.55 8.42 -1.21
CA GLU A 162 -2.67 7.06 -1.74
C GLU A 162 -1.69 6.80 -2.89
N ALA A 163 -1.53 7.78 -3.79
CA ALA A 163 -0.58 7.69 -4.90
C ALA A 163 0.88 7.67 -4.41
N MET A 164 1.22 8.47 -3.39
CA MET A 164 2.56 8.42 -2.78
C MET A 164 2.82 7.12 -2.02
N ALA A 165 1.81 6.54 -1.37
CA ALA A 165 1.94 5.20 -0.77
C ALA A 165 2.24 4.12 -1.83
N LEU A 166 1.63 4.21 -3.02
CA LEU A 166 1.99 3.35 -4.16
C LEU A 166 3.43 3.55 -4.63
N VAL A 167 3.90 4.81 -4.69
CA VAL A 167 5.30 5.11 -5.04
C VAL A 167 6.25 4.46 -4.03
N ALA A 168 5.99 4.60 -2.74
CA ALA A 168 6.80 3.99 -1.68
C ALA A 168 6.88 2.46 -1.83
N LEU A 169 5.74 1.79 -2.09
CA LEU A 169 5.73 0.35 -2.34
C LEU A 169 6.55 -0.06 -3.57
N LEU A 170 6.39 0.66 -4.69
CA LEU A 170 7.09 0.34 -5.93
C LEU A 170 8.60 0.57 -5.81
N GLN A 171 9.01 1.62 -5.11
CA GLN A 171 10.42 1.90 -4.82
C GLN A 171 11.01 0.86 -3.86
N PHE A 172 10.25 0.42 -2.86
CA PHE A 172 10.65 -0.68 -1.99
C PHE A 172 10.89 -1.98 -2.79
N ALA A 173 9.95 -2.35 -3.66
CA ALA A 173 10.10 -3.52 -4.53
C ALA A 173 11.33 -3.39 -5.45
N GLU A 174 11.61 -2.19 -5.95
CA GLU A 174 12.81 -1.89 -6.75
C GLU A 174 14.10 -2.07 -5.96
N GLY A 175 14.17 -1.53 -4.73
CA GLY A 175 15.32 -1.70 -3.85
C GLY A 175 15.56 -3.17 -3.52
N LEU A 176 14.50 -3.93 -3.26
CA LEU A 176 14.60 -5.36 -2.95
C LEU A 176 15.15 -6.15 -4.14
N GLN A 177 14.64 -5.90 -5.35
CA GLN A 177 15.19 -6.49 -6.57
C GLN A 177 16.64 -6.08 -6.82
N PHE A 178 16.98 -4.82 -6.56
CA PHE A 178 18.34 -4.31 -6.75
C PHE A 178 19.33 -4.99 -5.80
N ASN A 179 18.97 -5.13 -4.52
CA ASN A 179 19.80 -5.82 -3.52
C ASN A 179 20.03 -7.28 -3.91
N LEU A 180 18.96 -7.99 -4.30
CA LEU A 180 19.05 -9.38 -4.76
C LEU A 180 19.95 -9.52 -6.00
N LYS A 181 19.72 -8.69 -7.03
CA LYS A 181 20.54 -8.70 -8.26
C LYS A 181 22.00 -8.38 -7.96
N THR A 182 22.27 -7.51 -6.99
CA THR A 182 23.63 -7.15 -6.57
C THR A 182 24.31 -8.31 -5.86
N ALA A 183 23.59 -9.04 -5.01
CA ALA A 183 24.11 -10.25 -4.36
C ALA A 183 24.48 -11.34 -5.39
N ILE A 184 23.56 -11.63 -6.32
CA ILE A 184 23.77 -12.63 -7.38
C ILE A 184 24.95 -12.26 -8.30
N LYS A 185 25.12 -10.97 -8.61
CA LYS A 185 26.27 -10.50 -9.41
C LYS A 185 27.61 -10.69 -8.72
N LYS A 186 27.65 -10.61 -7.38
CA LYS A 186 28.87 -10.82 -6.61
C LYS A 186 29.22 -12.31 -6.54
N ASP A 187 28.21 -13.15 -6.33
CA ASP A 187 28.35 -14.61 -6.33
C ASP A 187 27.01 -15.26 -6.72
N ALA A 188 27.05 -16.10 -7.75
CA ALA A 188 25.87 -16.76 -8.29
C ALA A 188 25.25 -17.77 -7.30
N GLU A 189 26.01 -18.28 -6.32
CA GLU A 189 25.49 -19.16 -5.28
C GLU A 189 24.39 -18.49 -4.45
N TRP A 190 24.42 -17.16 -4.29
CA TRP A 190 23.40 -16.45 -3.52
C TRP A 190 22.00 -16.62 -4.10
N TYR A 191 21.87 -16.83 -5.42
CA TYR A 191 20.60 -17.15 -6.02
C TYR A 191 19.96 -18.40 -5.38
N GLN A 192 20.75 -19.48 -5.26
CA GLN A 192 20.30 -20.75 -4.69
C GLN A 192 20.05 -20.65 -3.18
N ARG A 193 20.91 -19.93 -2.45
CA ARG A 193 20.75 -19.75 -0.99
C ARG A 193 19.51 -18.95 -0.62
N PHE A 194 19.08 -18.05 -1.49
CA PHE A 194 17.87 -17.24 -1.29
C PHE A 194 16.63 -17.86 -1.93
N MET A 195 16.72 -19.06 -2.52
CA MET A 195 15.52 -19.78 -2.97
C MET A 195 14.67 -20.22 -1.77
N PRO A 196 13.33 -20.17 -1.89
CA PRO A 196 12.56 -19.87 -3.10
C PRO A 196 12.24 -18.37 -3.31
N LEU A 197 12.71 -17.48 -2.43
CA LEU A 197 12.36 -16.06 -2.48
C LEU A 197 12.98 -15.32 -3.66
N SER A 198 14.17 -15.74 -4.11
CA SER A 198 14.81 -15.21 -5.31
C SER A 198 13.87 -15.17 -6.50
N GLU A 199 13.16 -16.27 -6.76
CA GLU A 199 12.21 -16.40 -7.87
C GLU A 199 11.07 -15.40 -7.72
N LYS A 200 10.37 -15.43 -6.57
CA LYS A 200 9.26 -14.52 -6.27
C LYS A 200 9.65 -13.03 -6.38
N ILE A 201 10.85 -12.66 -5.94
CA ILE A 201 11.33 -11.28 -5.98
C ILE A 201 11.64 -10.84 -7.41
N LEU A 202 12.26 -11.73 -8.22
CA LEU A 202 12.59 -11.42 -9.61
C LEU A 202 11.35 -11.35 -10.51
N GLU A 203 10.27 -12.04 -10.15
CA GLU A 203 8.97 -11.96 -10.83
C GLU A 203 8.22 -10.64 -10.64
N LEU A 204 8.61 -9.81 -9.65
CA LEU A 204 7.96 -8.53 -9.40
C LEU A 204 8.07 -7.59 -10.62
N VAL A 205 6.93 -7.10 -11.10
CA VAL A 205 6.85 -6.15 -12.21
C VAL A 205 6.75 -4.73 -11.65
N ILE A 206 7.78 -3.92 -11.90
CA ILE A 206 7.87 -2.55 -11.37
C ILE A 206 7.84 -1.54 -12.52
N SER A 207 6.86 -0.64 -12.48
CA SER A 207 6.71 0.43 -13.47
C SER A 207 7.44 1.70 -13.03
N ARG A 208 8.67 1.88 -13.51
CA ARG A 208 9.46 3.12 -13.26
C ARG A 208 8.82 4.37 -13.85
N SER A 209 8.10 4.23 -14.97
CA SER A 209 7.39 5.35 -15.60
C SER A 209 6.26 5.84 -14.70
N LEU A 210 5.52 4.94 -14.05
CA LEU A 210 4.46 5.29 -13.11
C LEU A 210 5.00 6.03 -11.89
N ILE A 211 6.11 5.55 -11.31
CA ILE A 211 6.77 6.23 -10.18
C ILE A 211 7.09 7.69 -10.54
N LYS A 212 7.78 7.89 -11.67
CA LYS A 212 8.17 9.23 -12.15
C LYS A 212 6.95 10.10 -12.44
N PHE A 213 5.92 9.53 -13.04
CA PHE A 213 4.67 10.23 -13.34
C PHE A 213 4.02 10.75 -12.06
N ILE A 214 3.85 9.91 -11.03
CA ILE A 214 3.25 10.33 -9.76
C ILE A 214 4.11 11.41 -9.09
N GLN A 215 5.43 11.22 -9.01
CA GLN A 215 6.34 12.19 -8.37
C GLN A 215 6.43 13.53 -9.11
N GLN A 216 6.12 13.58 -10.41
CA GLN A 216 6.03 14.84 -11.15
C GLN A 216 4.76 15.62 -10.83
N LEU A 217 3.69 14.94 -10.44
CA LEU A 217 2.38 15.53 -10.18
C LEU A 217 2.16 15.84 -8.70
N ILE A 218 2.72 15.04 -7.80
CA ILE A 218 2.44 15.06 -6.37
C ILE A 218 3.75 15.25 -5.59
N ASP A 219 3.69 16.01 -4.49
CA ASP A 219 4.81 16.19 -3.55
C ASP A 219 4.82 15.14 -2.43
N GLU A 220 5.85 15.20 -1.60
CA GLU A 220 6.04 14.23 -0.52
C GLU A 220 4.92 14.29 0.54
N ASP A 221 4.25 15.44 0.68
CA ASP A 221 3.12 15.63 1.59
C ASP A 221 1.79 15.13 1.00
N GLY A 222 1.78 14.69 -0.26
CA GLY A 222 0.59 14.22 -0.96
C GLY A 222 -0.27 15.34 -1.55
N LEU A 223 0.28 16.54 -1.73
CA LEU A 223 -0.36 17.67 -2.41
C LEU A 223 0.05 17.73 -3.88
N VAL A 224 -0.84 18.27 -4.69
CA VAL A 224 -0.60 18.42 -6.13
C VAL A 224 0.38 19.57 -6.37
N LYS A 225 1.48 19.28 -7.08
CA LYS A 225 2.52 20.24 -7.49
C LYS A 225 2.02 21.19 -8.58
N ASP A 226 2.65 22.36 -8.66
CA ASP A 226 2.40 23.32 -9.75
C ASP A 226 2.85 22.79 -11.13
N SER A 227 3.76 21.82 -11.15
CA SER A 227 4.15 21.09 -12.36
C SER A 227 3.03 20.23 -12.94
N ALA A 228 1.98 19.93 -12.16
CA ALA A 228 0.87 19.12 -12.63
C ALA A 228 0.04 19.83 -13.70
N SER A 229 -0.10 21.15 -13.62
CA SER A 229 -0.85 21.93 -14.62
C SER A 229 -0.45 23.41 -14.59
N SER A 230 -0.23 23.98 -15.78
CA SER A 230 0.01 25.42 -15.93
C SER A 230 -1.17 26.27 -15.45
N ALA A 231 -2.41 25.78 -15.59
CA ALA A 231 -3.60 26.46 -15.11
C ALA A 231 -3.65 26.51 -13.57
N LEU A 232 -3.27 25.41 -12.90
CA LEU A 232 -3.17 25.34 -11.44
C LEU A 232 -2.11 26.31 -10.92
N LYS A 233 -0.91 26.27 -11.53
CA LYS A 233 0.18 27.19 -11.22
C LYS A 233 -0.26 28.64 -11.35
N GLN A 234 -0.86 29.01 -12.48
CA GLN A 234 -1.31 30.37 -12.72
C GLN A 234 -2.39 30.83 -11.71
N SER A 235 -3.28 29.91 -11.30
CA SER A 235 -4.27 30.19 -10.26
C SER A 235 -3.61 30.49 -8.91
N ARG A 236 -2.66 29.63 -8.48
CA ARG A 236 -1.90 29.83 -7.24
C ARG A 236 -1.05 31.10 -7.26
N GLU A 237 -0.39 31.42 -8.36
CA GLU A 237 0.37 32.66 -8.54
C GLU A 237 -0.53 33.90 -8.42
N ARG A 238 -1.75 33.86 -8.97
CA ARG A 238 -2.73 34.95 -8.81
C ARG A 238 -3.11 35.13 -7.35
N VAL A 239 -3.43 34.06 -6.63
CA VAL A 239 -3.75 34.09 -5.19
C VAL A 239 -2.59 34.71 -4.41
N GLN A 240 -1.37 34.19 -4.58
CA GLN A 240 -0.17 34.72 -3.91
C GLN A 240 0.11 36.19 -4.26
N SER A 241 -0.22 36.64 -5.48
CA SER A 241 -0.07 38.04 -5.86
C SER A 241 -1.08 38.95 -5.15
N LEU A 242 -2.30 38.48 -4.96
CA LEU A 242 -3.35 39.20 -4.25
C LEU A 242 -3.06 39.25 -2.76
N GLU A 243 -2.62 38.13 -2.17
CA GLU A 243 -2.20 38.07 -0.77
C GLU A 243 -1.05 39.06 -0.52
N ARG A 244 -0.02 39.09 -1.36
CA ARG A 244 1.08 40.08 -1.24
C ARG A 244 0.60 41.53 -1.32
N LYS A 245 -0.34 41.84 -2.23
CA LYS A 245 -0.93 43.18 -2.32
C LYS A 245 -1.72 43.52 -1.06
N LEU A 246 -2.50 42.59 -0.54
CA LEU A 246 -3.28 42.78 0.68
C LEU A 246 -2.38 43.02 1.89
N TYR A 247 -1.32 42.23 2.02
CA TYR A 247 -0.27 42.45 3.01
C TYR A 247 0.37 43.85 2.92
N GLN A 248 0.75 44.27 1.71
CA GLN A 248 1.32 45.62 1.49
C GLN A 248 0.34 46.73 1.87
N LEU A 249 -0.95 46.56 1.56
CA LEU A 249 -1.98 47.52 1.95
C LEU A 249 -2.11 47.59 3.47
N MET A 250 -2.18 46.47 4.17
CA MET A 250 -2.26 46.44 5.63
C MET A 250 -1.04 47.04 6.30
N GLU A 251 0.16 46.73 5.79
CA GLU A 251 1.42 47.32 6.26
C GLU A 251 1.44 48.84 6.04
N SER A 252 0.91 49.32 4.90
CA SER A 252 0.81 50.76 4.62
C SER A 252 -0.18 51.47 5.54
N LEU A 253 -1.29 50.81 5.91
CA LEU A 253 -2.26 51.34 6.88
C LEU A 253 -1.62 51.49 8.26
N ILE A 254 -0.92 50.45 8.73
CA ILE A 254 -0.20 50.48 10.02
C ILE A 254 0.83 51.62 10.05
N LYS A 255 1.61 51.79 8.96
CA LYS A 255 2.64 52.84 8.87
C LYS A 255 2.07 54.26 8.79
N ASN A 256 0.94 54.44 8.11
CA ASN A 256 0.33 55.76 7.94
C ASN A 256 -0.38 56.25 9.21
N GLU A 257 -1.00 55.36 10.00
CA GLU A 257 -1.73 55.77 11.19
C GLU A 257 -0.87 56.01 12.44
N MET A 258 0.33 55.40 12.55
CA MET A 258 1.10 55.43 13.80
C MET A 258 2.56 55.86 13.60
N LYS A 259 2.82 57.17 13.74
CA LYS A 259 4.17 57.70 14.02
C LYS A 259 4.66 57.39 15.44
N GLU A 260 3.81 56.88 16.34
CA GLU A 260 4.17 56.58 17.72
C GLU A 260 3.81 55.13 18.13
N LYS A 261 4.85 54.29 18.23
CA LYS A 261 5.02 53.16 19.17
C LYS A 261 3.79 52.36 19.62
N SER A 262 2.96 51.85 18.71
CA SER A 262 2.09 50.71 19.02
C SER A 262 2.50 49.47 18.21
N SER A 263 2.56 48.33 18.90
CA SER A 263 2.87 47.03 18.31
C SER A 263 1.65 46.49 17.56
N LEU A 264 1.40 47.03 16.37
CA LEU A 264 0.42 46.50 15.42
C LEU A 264 1.13 45.47 14.53
N GLU A 265 0.59 44.26 14.47
CA GLU A 265 1.15 43.17 13.65
C GLU A 265 0.09 42.60 12.71
N VAL A 266 0.45 42.42 11.44
CA VAL A 266 -0.41 41.72 10.48
C VAL A 266 -0.33 40.22 10.74
N SER A 267 -1.48 39.56 10.83
CA SER A 267 -1.57 38.12 11.05
C SER A 267 -2.65 37.47 10.20
N ASN A 268 -2.46 36.20 9.87
CA ASN A 268 -3.49 35.37 9.29
C ASN A 268 -4.21 34.62 10.43
N ILE A 269 -5.53 34.70 10.47
CA ILE A 269 -6.39 33.92 11.38
C ILE A 269 -7.44 33.23 10.52
N ASP A 270 -7.38 31.90 10.43
CA ASP A 270 -8.32 31.06 9.69
C ASP A 270 -8.57 31.53 8.23
N GLY A 271 -7.51 31.91 7.52
CA GLY A 271 -7.59 32.38 6.14
C GLY A 271 -8.05 33.84 6.00
N ARG A 272 -8.23 34.57 7.11
CA ARG A 272 -8.53 36.00 7.11
C ARG A 272 -7.31 36.80 7.54
N TRP A 273 -7.04 37.88 6.83
CA TRP A 273 -5.98 38.82 7.19
C TRP A 273 -6.49 39.81 8.24
N CYS A 274 -5.84 39.85 9.39
CA CYS A 274 -6.23 40.66 10.54
C CYS A 274 -5.04 41.47 11.07
N ILE A 275 -5.31 42.69 11.53
CA ILE A 275 -4.33 43.50 12.28
C ILE A 275 -4.52 43.21 13.77
N LYS A 276 -3.49 42.67 14.42
CA LYS A 276 -3.45 42.47 15.87
C LYS A 276 -2.98 43.76 16.53
N SER A 277 -3.75 44.26 17.50
CA SER A 277 -3.36 45.37 18.37
C SER A 277 -3.07 44.84 19.78
N GLY A 278 -1.90 45.16 20.32
CA GLY A 278 -1.42 44.66 21.62
C GLY A 278 -1.99 45.37 22.84
N ILE A 279 -2.76 46.46 22.68
CA ILE A 279 -3.26 47.29 23.79
C ILE A 279 -4.70 47.72 23.45
N LYS A 280 -5.55 47.94 24.47
CA LYS A 280 -6.87 48.56 24.35
C LYS A 280 -6.75 49.97 23.76
N LEU A 281 -6.52 50.06 22.45
CA LEU A 281 -6.66 51.29 21.69
C LEU A 281 -8.15 51.52 21.47
N GLN A 282 -8.68 52.55 22.14
CA GLN A 282 -9.93 53.17 21.76
C GLN A 282 -9.68 54.06 20.54
N THR A 283 -10.54 53.90 19.52
CA THR A 283 -10.69 54.77 18.32
C THR A 283 -9.51 54.64 17.32
N ASN A 284 -9.66 54.53 16.00
CA ASN A 284 -10.70 54.97 15.08
C ASN A 284 -10.62 54.17 13.75
N PHE A 285 -10.54 52.83 13.81
CA PHE A 285 -10.44 51.99 12.60
C PHE A 285 -11.82 51.82 11.96
N GLU A 286 -11.97 52.23 10.69
CA GLU A 286 -13.09 51.80 9.85
C GLU A 286 -12.89 50.33 9.49
N GLY A 287 -13.44 49.42 10.29
CA GLY A 287 -13.31 47.99 10.07
C GLY A 287 -14.14 47.13 11.02
N LEU A 288 -14.31 45.86 10.63
CA LEU A 288 -14.95 44.84 11.45
C LEU A 288 -13.98 44.38 12.56
N LEU A 289 -14.31 44.68 13.81
CA LEU A 289 -13.57 44.21 14.98
C LEU A 289 -13.97 42.76 15.30
N LEU A 290 -12.99 41.86 15.27
CA LEU A 290 -13.17 40.49 15.76
C LEU A 290 -12.75 40.46 17.23
N SER A 291 -13.73 40.45 18.14
CA SER A 291 -13.45 40.14 19.55
C SER A 291 -13.09 38.66 19.67
N ARG A 292 -12.00 38.34 20.37
CA ARG A 292 -11.70 36.96 20.75
C ARG A 292 -12.85 36.44 21.61
N CYS A 293 -13.73 35.62 21.03
CA CYS A 293 -14.59 34.74 21.81
C CYS A 293 -13.65 33.64 22.33
N TRP A 294 -13.32 33.71 23.61
CA TRP A 294 -12.74 32.60 24.35
C TRP A 294 -13.79 31.53 24.59
#